data_AF-A0A4R3HWR3-F1
#
_entry.id   AF-A0A4R3HWR3-F1
#
_cell.length_a   1.000
_cell.length_b   1.000
_cell.length_c   1.000
_cell.angle_alpha   90.00
_cell.angle_beta   90.00
_cell.angle_gamma   90.00
#
_symmetry.space_group_name_H-M   'P 1'
#
loop_
_entity.id
_entity.type
_entity.pdbx_description
1 polymer ?
#
loop_
_entity_poly.entity_id
_entity_poly.type
_entity_poly.pdbx_seq_one_letter_code
_entity_poly.pdbx_strand_id
1 'polypeptide(L)'
;MSIECGICERDARSGHADDCPRKTGISQPEELFYLQDSRSYVGNDVLWWAKDGNGYTTDLSKAHVYTKAEALALHESRETDIPWPKSYIDGKTRPAVDMQYIKRSEALAGTGIVLRTTKRHRETYRCEGCGVFMNVTAYYTAACAKCGTENRP
;
A
#
# COMPACT_ATOMS: atom_id res chain seq x y z
N MET A 1 24.56 17.57 42.45
CA MET A 1 23.92 18.42 43.46
C MET A 1 22.57 17.78 43.77
N SER A 2 22.61 16.86 44.73
CA SER A 2 21.44 16.23 45.33
C SER A 2 20.82 17.21 46.31
N ILE A 3 19.50 17.35 46.30
CA ILE A 3 18.76 17.88 47.43
C ILE A 3 17.71 16.83 47.76
N GLU A 4 18.01 16.06 48.81
CA GLU A 4 17.01 15.33 49.57
C GLU A 4 16.14 16.34 50.31
N CYS A 5 14.83 16.14 50.31
CA CYS A 5 13.96 16.70 51.34
C CYS A 5 13.16 15.54 51.93
N GLY A 6 13.46 15.24 53.19
CA GLY A 6 12.90 14.11 53.93
C GLY A 6 11.47 14.36 54.42
N ILE A 7 10.71 13.26 54.41
CA ILE A 7 9.80 12.76 55.45
C ILE A 7 8.90 13.81 56.15
N CYS A 8 7.60 13.74 55.86
CA CYS A 8 6.59 13.80 56.93
C CYS A 8 5.59 12.65 56.76
N GLU A 9 5.64 11.69 57.68
CA GLU A 9 4.71 10.57 57.78
C GLU A 9 3.92 10.75 59.09
N ARG A 10 2.60 10.48 59.04
CA ARG A 10 1.59 10.41 60.12
C ARG A 10 1.00 11.78 60.53
N ASP A 11 -0.31 11.99 60.69
CA ASP A 11 -1.39 11.16 61.20
C ASP A 11 -2.78 11.52 60.59
N ALA A 12 -3.71 10.58 60.75
CA ALA A 12 -5.07 10.58 60.23
C ALA A 12 -6.07 11.50 60.96
N ARG A 13 -7.13 11.90 60.22
CA ARG A 13 -8.58 11.94 60.58
C ARG A 13 -9.28 13.27 60.28
N SER A 14 -10.47 13.11 59.69
CA SER A 14 -11.60 14.03 59.57
C SER A 14 -11.46 15.28 58.70
N GLY A 15 -12.06 15.23 57.50
CA GLY A 15 -12.41 16.41 56.70
C GLY A 15 -12.62 16.09 55.23
N HIS A 16 -13.88 16.04 54.79
CA HIS A 16 -14.39 16.17 53.41
C HIS A 16 -13.45 15.76 52.26
N ALA A 17 -13.65 14.56 51.73
CA ALA A 17 -12.98 14.04 50.53
C ALA A 17 -13.64 14.52 49.21
N ASP A 18 -14.18 15.73 49.17
CA ASP A 18 -14.92 16.26 48.01
C ASP A 18 -14.42 17.65 47.61
N ASP A 19 -13.12 17.80 47.35
CA ASP A 19 -12.68 18.86 46.42
C ASP A 19 -11.28 18.56 45.85
N CYS A 20 -11.16 17.45 45.12
CA CYS A 20 -10.04 17.30 44.21
C CYS A 20 -10.42 18.05 42.93
N PRO A 21 -9.66 19.08 42.48
CA PRO A 21 -10.01 19.81 41.28
C PRO A 21 -10.07 18.81 40.12
N ARG A 22 -11.30 18.54 39.64
CA ARG A 22 -11.51 17.82 38.39
C ARG A 22 -10.65 18.54 37.37
N LYS A 23 -9.63 17.86 36.85
CA LYS A 23 -8.86 18.34 35.70
C LYS A 23 -9.86 18.56 34.57
N THR A 24 -10.28 19.79 34.43
CA THR A 24 -11.21 20.27 33.42
C THR A 24 -10.51 20.14 32.08
N GLY A 25 -11.00 19.19 31.28
CA GLY A 25 -10.97 19.16 29.83
C GLY A 25 -9.69 19.61 29.14
N ILE A 26 -8.72 18.69 28.99
CA ILE A 26 -7.96 18.66 27.74
C ILE A 26 -8.95 18.10 26.70
N SER A 27 -9.53 18.98 25.89
CA SER A 27 -10.23 18.60 24.66
C SER A 27 -9.29 17.69 23.87
N GLN A 28 -9.59 16.39 23.85
CA GLN A 28 -8.80 15.43 23.09
C GLN A 28 -8.79 15.90 21.64
N PRO A 29 -7.63 15.92 20.95
CA PRO A 29 -7.63 16.17 19.52
C PRO A 29 -8.60 15.18 18.87
N GLU A 30 -9.47 15.65 17.98
CA GLU A 30 -10.45 14.76 17.36
C GLU A 30 -9.72 13.60 16.69
N GLU A 31 -10.05 12.38 17.12
CA GLU A 31 -9.46 11.17 16.56
C GLU A 31 -10.02 10.97 15.14
N LEU A 32 -9.20 11.35 14.16
CA LEU A 32 -9.50 11.20 12.74
C LEU A 32 -8.96 9.87 12.20
N PHE A 33 -9.65 9.33 11.20
CA PHE A 33 -9.36 8.02 10.63
C PHE A 33 -9.32 8.05 9.10
N TYR A 34 -8.47 7.21 8.53
CA TYR A 34 -8.57 6.78 7.15
C TYR A 34 -9.27 5.42 7.09
N LEU A 35 -10.03 5.17 6.03
CA LEU A 35 -10.73 3.91 5.84
C LEU A 35 -10.06 3.13 4.71
N GLN A 36 -9.52 1.96 5.03
CA GLN A 36 -8.91 1.04 4.06
C GLN A 36 -9.97 0.10 3.49
N ASP A 37 -9.94 -0.17 2.19
CA ASP A 37 -10.55 -1.36 1.62
C ASP A 37 -9.53 -2.52 1.61
N SER A 38 -9.75 -3.53 2.46
CA SER A 38 -8.82 -4.65 2.66
C SER A 38 -8.93 -5.77 1.62
N ARG A 39 -9.86 -5.69 0.66
CA ARG A 39 -10.08 -6.73 -0.35
C ARG A 39 -8.91 -6.91 -1.31
N SER A 40 -8.08 -5.89 -1.50
CA SER A 40 -6.92 -5.95 -2.38
C SER A 40 -5.88 -4.87 -2.06
N TYR A 41 -4.69 -5.03 -2.65
CA TYR A 41 -3.61 -4.05 -2.61
C TYR A 41 -3.23 -3.68 -4.05
N VAL A 42 -2.72 -2.46 -4.24
CA VAL A 42 -2.10 -2.04 -5.51
C VAL A 42 -0.59 -2.16 -5.34
N GLY A 43 -0.05 -3.32 -5.74
CA GLY A 43 1.34 -3.66 -5.44
C GLY A 43 1.56 -3.73 -3.93
N ASN A 44 2.33 -2.80 -3.39
CA ASN A 44 2.63 -2.69 -1.95
C ASN A 44 1.78 -1.64 -1.23
N ASP A 45 0.92 -0.90 -1.94
CA ASP A 45 0.21 0.25 -1.40
C ASP A 45 -1.25 -0.12 -1.03
N VAL A 46 -1.73 0.50 0.05
CA VAL A 46 -3.08 0.31 0.60
C VAL A 46 -4.11 1.11 -0.21
N LEU A 47 -5.29 0.53 -0.41
CA LEU A 47 -6.43 1.22 -1.00
C LEU A 47 -7.25 1.95 0.07
N TRP A 48 -7.36 3.26 -0.07
CA TRP A 48 -8.14 4.14 0.80
C TRP A 48 -9.42 4.57 0.11
N TRP A 49 -10.50 4.76 0.88
CA TRP A 49 -11.70 5.42 0.37
C TRP A 49 -11.37 6.86 -0.06
N ALA A 50 -11.67 7.21 -1.31
CA ALA A 50 -11.41 8.54 -1.84
C ALA A 50 -12.48 9.55 -1.39
N LYS A 51 -12.10 10.83 -1.35
CA LYS A 51 -13.03 11.93 -1.10
C LYS A 51 -14.18 11.94 -2.12
N ASP A 52 -15.35 12.43 -1.69
CA ASP A 52 -16.54 12.64 -2.52
C ASP A 52 -17.06 11.39 -3.24
N GLY A 53 -16.79 10.20 -2.70
CA GLY A 53 -17.27 8.95 -3.29
C GLY A 53 -16.56 8.55 -4.60
N ASN A 54 -15.37 9.09 -4.87
CA ASN A 54 -14.59 8.83 -6.09
C ASN A 54 -13.88 7.46 -6.09
N GLY A 55 -14.47 6.44 -5.47
CA GLY A 55 -13.92 5.08 -5.38
C GLY A 55 -12.74 4.97 -4.42
N TYR A 56 -11.67 4.32 -4.86
CA TYR A 56 -10.49 4.01 -4.05
C TYR A 56 -9.23 4.70 -4.58
N THR A 57 -8.30 5.03 -3.69
CA THR A 57 -7.03 5.68 -4.04
C THR A 57 -5.89 5.17 -3.18
N THR A 58 -4.68 5.11 -3.74
CA THR A 58 -3.44 4.90 -2.98
C THR A 58 -2.81 6.22 -2.51
N ASP A 59 -3.29 7.35 -3.03
CA ASP A 59 -2.82 8.69 -2.68
C ASP A 59 -3.57 9.21 -1.45
N LEU A 60 -2.86 9.22 -0.32
CA LEU A 60 -3.42 9.62 0.97
C LEU A 60 -3.92 11.07 0.99
N SER A 61 -3.43 11.94 0.10
CA SER A 61 -3.93 13.33 -0.01
C SER A 61 -5.35 13.41 -0.57
N LYS A 62 -5.74 12.38 -1.34
CA LYS A 62 -7.08 12.22 -1.95
C LYS A 62 -8.00 11.32 -1.12
N ALA A 63 -7.47 10.65 -0.10
CA ALA A 63 -8.26 9.82 0.80
C ALA A 63 -9.20 10.67 1.66
N HIS A 64 -10.43 10.17 1.87
CA HIS A 64 -11.38 10.77 2.78
C HIS A 64 -10.93 10.58 4.23
N VAL A 65 -11.15 11.60 5.04
CA VAL A 65 -10.82 11.59 6.47
C VAL A 65 -12.12 11.56 7.24
N TYR A 66 -12.32 10.50 8.01
CA TYR A 66 -13.54 10.26 8.76
C TYR A 66 -13.33 10.60 10.23
N THR A 67 -14.41 11.00 10.89
CA THR A 67 -14.48 10.95 12.35
C THR A 67 -14.51 9.50 12.83
N LYS A 68 -14.19 9.27 14.10
CA LYS A 68 -14.29 7.94 14.72
C LYS A 68 -15.66 7.28 14.53
N ALA A 69 -16.74 8.05 14.72
CA ALA A 69 -18.10 7.53 14.64
C ALA A 69 -18.46 7.08 13.21
N GLU A 70 -18.10 7.88 12.20
CA GLU A 70 -18.33 7.54 10.80
C GLU A 70 -17.51 6.31 10.36
N ALA A 71 -16.23 6.26 10.76
CA ALA A 71 -15.35 5.16 10.41
C ALA A 71 -15.83 3.82 11.01
N LEU A 72 -16.32 3.84 12.26
CA LEU A 72 -16.92 2.67 12.91
C LEU A 72 -18.21 2.25 12.23
N ALA A 73 -19.11 3.19 11.93
CA ALA A 73 -20.37 2.87 11.25
C ALA A 73 -20.14 2.23 9.87
N LEU A 74 -19.14 2.71 9.12
CA LEU A 74 -18.76 2.12 7.83
C LEU A 74 -18.17 0.71 8.01
N HIS A 75 -17.27 0.52 8.97
CA HIS A 75 -16.71 -0.81 9.28
C HIS A 75 -17.78 -1.82 9.70
N GLU A 76 -18.75 -1.39 10.51
CA GLU A 76 -19.90 -2.23 10.90
C GLU A 76 -20.78 -2.59 9.71
N SER A 77 -20.95 -1.67 8.75
CA SER A 77 -21.67 -1.95 7.50
C SER A 77 -20.91 -2.92 6.59
N ARG A 78 -19.58 -2.95 6.69
CA ARG A 78 -18.70 -3.73 5.83
C ARG A 78 -17.35 -4.04 6.50
N GLU A 79 -17.18 -5.30 6.89
CA GLU A 79 -15.98 -5.78 7.61
C GLU A 79 -14.65 -5.51 6.91
N THR A 80 -14.66 -5.42 5.57
CA THR A 80 -13.46 -5.15 4.77
C THR A 80 -12.98 -3.70 4.86
N ASP A 81 -13.83 -2.79 5.32
CA ASP A 81 -13.52 -1.38 5.47
C ASP A 81 -12.86 -1.14 6.84
N ILE A 82 -11.53 -1.17 6.88
CA ILE A 82 -10.76 -1.15 8.14
C ILE A 82 -10.40 0.30 8.51
N PRO A 83 -10.81 0.80 9.69
CA PRO A 83 -10.48 2.14 10.14
C PRO A 83 -9.07 2.20 10.73
N TRP A 84 -8.27 3.15 10.25
CA TRP A 84 -6.90 3.39 10.70
C TRP A 84 -6.74 4.80 11.26
N PRO A 85 -6.14 4.97 12.46
CA PRO A 85 -5.88 6.30 13.01
C PRO A 85 -5.04 7.13 12.04
N LYS A 86 -5.50 8.34 11.73
CA LYS A 86 -4.85 9.24 10.78
C LYS A 86 -3.39 9.52 11.16
N SER A 87 -3.13 9.83 12.44
CA SER A 87 -1.78 10.08 12.95
C SER A 87 -0.83 8.88 12.78
N TYR A 88 -1.35 7.66 12.88
CA TYR A 88 -0.56 6.44 12.71
C TYR A 88 -0.14 6.23 11.26
N ILE A 89 -1.03 6.53 10.31
CA ILE A 89 -0.77 6.39 8.86
C ILE A 89 0.06 7.55 8.33
N ASP A 90 -0.21 8.78 8.76
CA ASP A 90 0.58 9.96 8.38
C ASP A 90 2.06 9.77 8.76
N GLY A 91 2.35 9.12 9.90
CA GLY A 91 3.73 8.79 10.31
C GLY A 91 4.41 7.68 9.49
N LYS A 92 3.70 7.01 8.58
CA LYS A 92 4.21 5.91 7.74
C LYS A 92 4.10 6.18 6.24
N THR A 93 3.47 7.28 5.86
CA THR A 93 3.30 7.62 4.45
C THR A 93 4.63 7.99 3.81
N ARG A 94 4.78 7.64 2.53
CA ARG A 94 5.95 7.98 1.71
C ARG A 94 5.46 8.59 0.39
N PRO A 95 6.17 9.57 -0.19
CA PRO A 95 5.86 10.04 -1.54
C PRO A 95 5.95 8.88 -2.54
N ALA A 96 4.94 8.77 -3.40
CA ALA A 96 4.87 7.80 -4.49
C ALA A 96 4.52 8.51 -5.80
N VAL A 97 5.01 7.97 -6.91
CA VAL A 97 4.71 8.47 -8.27
C VAL A 97 3.75 7.50 -8.93
N ASP A 98 2.55 7.98 -9.25
CA ASP A 98 1.56 7.21 -9.98
C ASP A 98 1.93 7.18 -11.48
N MET A 99 2.07 5.97 -12.01
CA MET A 99 2.49 5.73 -13.38
C MET A 99 1.51 6.26 -14.43
N GLN A 100 0.25 6.54 -14.07
CA GLN A 100 -0.74 7.09 -14.98
C GLN A 100 -0.43 8.55 -15.37
N TYR A 101 0.32 9.27 -14.53
CA TYR A 101 0.70 10.66 -14.77
C TYR A 101 2.08 10.84 -15.38
N ILE A 102 2.86 9.77 -15.59
CA ILE A 102 4.20 9.87 -16.19
C ILE A 102 4.16 9.55 -17.68
N LYS A 103 4.78 10.43 -18.47
CA LYS A 103 4.99 10.21 -19.91
C LYS A 103 6.48 10.24 -20.20
N ARG A 104 7.05 9.06 -20.50
CA ARG A 104 8.49 8.92 -20.79
C ARG A 104 8.94 9.78 -21.97
N SER A 105 8.12 9.91 -23.01
CA SER A 105 8.45 10.72 -24.19
C SER A 105 8.54 12.21 -23.86
N GLU A 106 7.68 12.71 -22.98
CA GLU A 106 7.68 14.10 -22.52
C GLU A 106 8.88 14.36 -21.61
N ALA A 107 9.09 13.49 -20.62
CA ALA A 107 10.18 13.63 -19.65
C ALA A 107 11.59 13.56 -20.26
N LEU A 108 11.75 12.82 -21.36
CA LEU A 108 13.05 12.66 -22.04
C LEU A 108 13.24 13.62 -23.23
N ALA A 109 12.23 14.40 -23.60
CA ALA A 109 12.33 15.33 -24.71
C ALA A 109 13.43 16.37 -24.46
N GLY A 110 14.33 16.56 -25.43
CA GLY A 110 15.44 17.52 -25.33
C GLY A 110 16.59 17.13 -24.40
N THR A 111 16.49 16.00 -23.67
CA THR A 111 17.55 15.56 -22.73
C THR A 111 18.76 14.92 -23.40
N GLY A 112 18.66 14.57 -24.69
CA GLY A 112 19.68 13.80 -25.41
C GLY A 112 19.79 12.33 -24.99
N ILE A 113 18.97 11.87 -24.04
CA ILE A 113 18.95 10.47 -23.58
C ILE A 113 18.23 9.60 -24.62
N VAL A 114 18.96 8.65 -25.20
CA VAL A 114 18.40 7.65 -26.12
C VAL A 114 18.22 6.33 -25.37
N LEU A 115 16.97 5.87 -25.25
CA LEU A 115 16.67 4.60 -24.60
C LEU A 115 17.18 3.42 -25.43
N ARG A 116 17.91 2.50 -24.78
CA ARG A 116 18.30 1.23 -25.40
C ARG A 116 17.06 0.36 -25.61
N THR A 117 16.77 -0.01 -26.85
CA THR A 117 15.75 -1.01 -27.15
C THR A 117 16.30 -2.41 -26.88
N THR A 118 15.57 -3.20 -26.11
CA THR A 118 15.89 -4.62 -25.95
C THR A 118 15.45 -5.35 -27.22
N LYS A 119 16.38 -6.04 -27.88
CA LYS A 119 16.02 -6.95 -28.97
C LYS A 119 15.32 -8.15 -28.35
N ARG A 120 14.08 -8.43 -28.74
CA ARG A 120 13.40 -9.66 -28.32
C ARG A 120 14.19 -10.84 -28.91
N HIS A 121 14.80 -11.65 -28.05
CA HIS A 121 15.39 -12.90 -28.49
C HIS A 121 14.26 -13.82 -28.94
N ARG A 122 14.33 -14.33 -30.17
CA ARG A 122 13.37 -15.33 -30.63
C ARG A 122 13.79 -16.66 -30.05
N GLU A 123 12.88 -17.36 -29.40
CA GLU A 123 13.10 -18.75 -29.04
C GLU A 123 13.34 -19.55 -30.32
N THR A 124 14.44 -20.30 -30.34
CA THR A 124 14.81 -21.16 -31.46
C THR A 124 14.61 -22.60 -31.04
N TYR A 125 13.67 -23.29 -31.66
CA TYR A 125 13.43 -24.71 -31.41
C TYR A 125 14.35 -25.52 -32.32
N ARG A 126 14.95 -26.57 -31.76
CA ARG A 126 15.73 -27.55 -32.53
C ARG A 126 15.07 -28.90 -32.38
N CYS A 127 15.06 -29.66 -33.46
CA CYS A 127 14.71 -31.06 -33.41
C CYS A 127 15.72 -31.82 -32.54
N GLU A 128 15.26 -32.62 -31.59
CA GLU A 128 16.09 -33.45 -30.69
C GLU A 128 16.83 -34.55 -31.45
N GLY A 129 16.25 -35.07 -32.53
CA GLY A 129 16.86 -36.15 -33.31
C GLY A 129 17.94 -35.69 -34.30
N CYS A 130 17.72 -34.58 -35.01
CA CYS A 130 18.62 -34.14 -36.09
C CYS A 130 19.16 -32.71 -35.96
N GLY A 131 18.78 -31.99 -34.91
CA GLY A 131 19.28 -30.64 -34.62
C GLY A 131 18.79 -29.54 -35.58
N VAL A 132 17.93 -29.86 -36.57
CA VAL A 132 17.40 -28.85 -37.48
C VAL A 132 16.57 -27.83 -36.72
N PHE A 133 16.72 -26.56 -37.07
CA PHE A 133 15.87 -25.52 -36.52
C PHE A 133 14.44 -25.69 -37.01
N MET A 134 13.49 -25.65 -36.08
CA MET A 134 12.07 -25.72 -36.33
C MET A 134 11.44 -24.39 -35.91
N ASN A 135 10.40 -23.97 -36.63
CA ASN A 135 9.56 -22.87 -36.15
C ASN A 135 8.68 -23.37 -34.98
N VAL A 136 8.16 -22.43 -34.18
CA VAL A 136 7.32 -22.73 -33.00
C VAL A 136 6.18 -23.69 -33.37
N THR A 137 5.42 -23.38 -34.41
CA THR A 137 4.25 -24.18 -34.82
C THR A 137 4.65 -25.63 -35.13
N ALA A 138 5.67 -25.83 -35.97
CA ALA A 138 6.13 -27.14 -36.37
C ALA A 138 6.61 -27.97 -35.18
N TYR A 139 7.28 -27.35 -34.19
CA TYR A 139 7.70 -28.04 -32.97
C TYR A 139 6.51 -28.59 -32.16
N TYR A 140 5.41 -27.84 -32.08
CA TYR A 140 4.23 -28.23 -31.28
C TYR A 140 3.15 -29.01 -32.03
N THR A 141 3.18 -29.08 -33.37
CA THR A 141 2.07 -29.68 -34.14
C THR A 141 2.45 -30.82 -35.06
N ALA A 142 3.74 -31.01 -35.35
CA ALA A 142 4.19 -31.99 -36.33
C ALA A 142 5.49 -32.67 -35.90
N ALA A 143 5.69 -33.90 -36.39
CA ALA A 143 7.00 -34.52 -36.36
C ALA A 143 7.99 -33.71 -37.22
N CYS A 144 9.28 -33.86 -36.93
CA CYS A 144 10.33 -33.17 -37.67
C CYS A 144 10.26 -33.50 -39.16
N ALA A 145 10.08 -32.49 -40.01
CA ALA A 145 10.01 -32.68 -41.46
C ALA A 145 11.28 -33.31 -42.07
N LYS A 146 12.43 -33.22 -41.38
CA LYS A 146 13.71 -33.77 -41.86
C LYS A 146 13.92 -35.23 -41.44
N CYS A 147 13.72 -35.55 -40.16
CA CYS A 147 14.09 -36.87 -39.62
C CYS A 147 12.91 -37.64 -39.01
N GLY A 148 11.69 -37.08 -39.02
CA GLY A 148 10.50 -37.72 -38.47
C GLY A 148 10.45 -37.80 -36.94
N THR A 149 11.46 -37.30 -36.22
CA THR A 149 11.45 -37.27 -34.75
C THR A 149 10.28 -36.44 -34.24
N GLU A 150 9.50 -36.99 -33.32
CA GLU A 150 8.44 -36.28 -32.62
C GLU A 150 9.05 -35.45 -31.49
N ASN A 151 8.92 -34.12 -31.58
CA ASN A 151 9.54 -33.18 -30.63
C ASN A 151 8.51 -32.52 -29.70
N ARG A 152 7.24 -32.88 -29.84
CA ARG A 152 6.17 -32.38 -28.98
C ARG A 152 6.38 -32.87 -27.54
N PRO A 153 6.21 -32.00 -26.53
CA PRO A 153 6.23 -32.39 -25.11
C PRO A 153 5.14 -33.41 -24.76
#